data_AF-A0A8T5DWP2-F1
#
_entry.id   AF-A0A8T5DWP2-F1
#
_cell.length_a   1.000
_cell.length_b   1.000
_cell.length_c   1.000
_cell.angle_alpha   90.00
_cell.angle_beta   90.00
_cell.angle_gamma   90.00
#
_symmetry.space_group_name_H-M   'P 1'
#
loop_
_entity.id
_entity.type
_entity.pdbx_description
1 polymer ?
#
loop_
_entity_poly.entity_id
_entity_poly.type
_entity_poly.pdbx_seq_one_letter_code
_entity_poly.pdbx_strand_id
1 'polypeptide(L)'
;MTPIDVADTVRKWLSSERLIVKEQEDPRAVAHILIKYPQGPQGHMFAVVIPKNRDLVAISSMTRVDMGQQKEMKTHMKEDAEGWSEWIHDGRLQLIRSSVDWGIHMGHEGNQKPGPLQAFNVSLPLWFDGLTKNEMMHSLRRLWLAKLGLIHEIKYSYGPGVGKPGPVDDWAKKKQAMESQGSKPIDNEIETEQIEIQFDEKMSFGSSFDPSEWA
;
A
#
# COMPACT_ATOMS: atom_id res chain seq x y z
N MET A 1 -20.86 6.54 18.20
CA MET A 1 -20.76 5.35 17.34
C MET A 1 -19.67 4.47 17.94
N THR A 2 -19.92 3.19 18.20
CA THR A 2 -18.88 2.29 18.70
C THR A 2 -18.06 1.72 17.53
N PRO A 3 -16.83 1.21 17.75
CA PRO A 3 -16.07 0.54 16.70
C PRO A 3 -16.81 -0.65 16.05
N ILE A 4 -17.69 -1.32 16.80
CA ILE A 4 -18.51 -2.44 16.29
C ILE A 4 -19.57 -1.92 15.31
N ASP A 5 -20.32 -0.87 15.69
CA ASP A 5 -21.32 -0.26 14.81
C ASP A 5 -20.70 0.27 13.51
N VAL A 6 -19.51 0.87 13.63
CA VAL A 6 -18.75 1.38 12.48
C VAL A 6 -18.29 0.23 11.59
N ALA A 7 -17.82 -0.88 12.17
CA ALA A 7 -17.41 -2.05 11.39
C ALA A 7 -18.56 -2.61 10.54
N ASP A 8 -19.75 -2.74 11.12
CA ASP A 8 -20.92 -3.24 10.38
C ASP A 8 -21.36 -2.27 9.28
N THR A 9 -21.28 -0.97 9.55
CA THR A 9 -21.57 0.08 8.57
C THR A 9 -20.57 0.05 7.40
N VAL A 10 -19.27 -0.03 7.71
CA VAL A 10 -18.19 -0.09 6.73
C VAL A 10 -18.28 -1.36 5.89
N ARG A 11 -18.51 -2.53 6.50
CA ARG A 11 -18.77 -3.78 5.78
C ARG A 11 -19.91 -3.63 4.79
N LYS A 12 -21.06 -3.08 5.23
CA LYS A 12 -22.21 -2.86 4.36
C LYS A 12 -21.86 -1.99 3.15
N TRP A 13 -21.12 -0.90 3.34
CA TRP A 13 -20.70 -0.04 2.24
C TRP A 13 -19.76 -0.76 1.27
N LEU A 14 -18.71 -1.41 1.78
CA LEU A 14 -17.76 -2.17 0.95
C LEU A 14 -18.42 -3.33 0.20
N SER A 15 -19.34 -4.05 0.84
CA SER A 15 -20.13 -5.10 0.20
C SER A 15 -21.04 -4.56 -0.89
N SER A 16 -21.69 -3.40 -0.67
CA SER A 16 -22.56 -2.77 -1.68
C SER A 16 -21.80 -2.38 -2.94
N GLU A 17 -20.52 -2.04 -2.79
CA GLU A 17 -19.61 -1.72 -3.89
C GLU A 17 -18.83 -2.96 -4.36
N ARG A 18 -19.15 -4.17 -3.88
CA ARG A 18 -18.46 -5.46 -4.13
C ARG A 18 -16.92 -5.36 -4.05
N LEU A 19 -16.40 -4.62 -3.07
CA LEU A 19 -14.96 -4.39 -2.90
C LEU A 19 -14.27 -5.42 -1.99
N ILE A 20 -15.03 -6.12 -1.15
CA ILE A 20 -14.48 -7.06 -0.15
C ILE A 20 -13.88 -8.27 -0.86
N VAL A 21 -12.61 -8.55 -0.56
CA VAL A 21 -11.93 -9.78 -0.96
C VAL A 21 -12.02 -10.80 0.17
N LYS A 22 -11.62 -10.41 1.39
CA LYS A 22 -11.72 -11.25 2.58
C LYS A 22 -11.60 -10.44 3.87
N GLU A 23 -12.03 -11.03 4.98
CA GLU A 23 -11.71 -10.55 6.32
C GLU A 23 -10.50 -11.29 6.88
N GLN A 24 -9.72 -10.58 7.69
CA GLN A 24 -8.52 -11.07 8.34
C GLN A 24 -8.72 -10.97 9.85
N GLU A 25 -8.30 -12.00 10.58
CA GLU A 25 -8.26 -11.92 12.03
C GLU A 25 -7.09 -11.01 12.46
N ASP A 26 -7.40 -9.89 13.14
CA ASP A 26 -6.41 -9.07 13.84
C ASP A 26 -6.85 -8.92 15.30
N PRO A 27 -6.07 -9.42 16.28
CA PRO A 27 -6.43 -9.35 17.70
C PRO A 27 -6.53 -7.91 18.22
N ARG A 28 -5.99 -6.93 17.50
CA ARG A 28 -5.99 -5.50 17.85
C ARG A 28 -7.12 -4.73 17.18
N ALA A 29 -7.85 -5.34 16.24
CA ALA A 29 -8.92 -4.69 15.50
C ALA A 29 -10.28 -5.34 15.75
N VAL A 30 -11.34 -4.56 15.59
CA VAL A 30 -12.73 -5.04 15.52
C VAL A 30 -13.05 -5.54 14.12
N ALA A 31 -12.43 -4.95 13.10
CA ALA A 31 -12.47 -5.43 11.74
C ALA A 31 -11.14 -5.15 11.04
N HIS A 32 -10.66 -6.12 10.26
CA HIS A 32 -9.57 -5.95 9.32
C HIS A 32 -10.02 -6.58 8.01
N ILE A 33 -10.34 -5.72 7.05
CA ILE A 33 -10.99 -6.12 5.80
C ILE A 33 -10.00 -5.85 4.67
N LEU A 34 -9.67 -6.89 3.91
CA LEU A 34 -8.93 -6.75 2.68
C LEU A 34 -9.90 -6.52 1.53
N ILE A 35 -9.64 -5.45 0.78
CA ILE A 35 -10.46 -5.02 -0.34
C ILE A 35 -9.61 -4.86 -1.59
N LYS A 36 -10.27 -4.92 -2.75
CA LYS A 36 -9.66 -4.66 -4.06
C LYS A 36 -10.27 -3.41 -4.66
N TYR A 37 -9.45 -2.38 -4.89
CA TYR A 37 -9.85 -1.10 -5.47
C TYR A 37 -8.80 -0.59 -6.48
N PRO A 38 -9.20 -0.04 -7.66
CA PRO A 38 -10.56 -0.09 -8.21
C PRO A 38 -11.01 -1.54 -8.45
N GLN A 39 -12.27 -1.74 -8.79
CA GLN A 39 -12.74 -3.08 -9.13
C GLN A 39 -12.12 -3.60 -10.42
N GLY A 40 -12.12 -4.92 -10.56
CA GLY A 40 -11.67 -5.63 -11.76
C GLY A 40 -10.32 -6.33 -11.59
N PRO A 41 -9.81 -6.94 -12.67
CA PRO A 41 -8.57 -7.71 -12.64
C PRO A 41 -7.38 -6.85 -12.23
N GLN A 42 -7.36 -5.58 -12.64
CA GLN A 42 -6.31 -4.60 -12.37
C GLN A 42 -6.49 -3.79 -11.10
N GLY A 43 -7.41 -4.19 -10.22
CA GLY A 43 -7.56 -3.59 -8.92
C GLY A 43 -6.38 -3.87 -7.99
N HIS A 44 -6.10 -2.96 -7.07
CA HIS A 44 -5.02 -3.08 -6.12
C HIS A 44 -5.58 -3.40 -4.72
N MET A 45 -4.80 -4.12 -3.92
CA MET A 45 -5.20 -4.50 -2.57
C MET A 45 -5.02 -3.34 -1.59
N PHE A 46 -6.04 -3.13 -0.76
CA PHE A 46 -6.03 -2.20 0.38
C PHE A 46 -6.52 -2.93 1.63
N ALA A 47 -6.03 -2.51 2.78
CA ALA A 47 -6.54 -2.91 4.07
C ALA A 47 -7.40 -1.78 4.65
N VAL A 48 -8.59 -2.15 5.14
CA VAL A 48 -9.48 -1.28 5.93
C VAL A 48 -9.53 -1.86 7.33
N VAL A 49 -8.97 -1.13 8.30
CA VAL A 49 -8.79 -1.58 9.67
C VAL A 49 -9.53 -0.67 10.63
N ILE A 50 -10.30 -1.26 11.54
CA ILE A 50 -11.02 -0.57 12.60
C ILE A 50 -10.42 -1.05 13.93
N PRO A 51 -9.41 -0.34 14.46
CA PRO A 51 -8.73 -0.74 15.69
C PRO A 51 -9.67 -0.75 16.91
N LYS A 52 -9.38 -1.65 17.87
CA LYS A 52 -10.01 -1.62 19.20
C LYS A 52 -9.60 -0.33 19.92
N ASN A 53 -10.54 0.28 20.64
CA ASN A 53 -10.31 1.44 21.50
C ASN A 53 -9.83 2.72 20.78
N ARG A 54 -10.10 2.86 19.49
CA ARG A 54 -9.94 4.13 18.76
C ARG A 54 -11.21 4.43 17.97
N ASP A 55 -11.36 5.69 17.62
CA ASP A 55 -12.50 6.28 16.92
C ASP A 55 -12.17 6.61 15.46
N LEU A 56 -11.47 5.69 14.78
CA LEU A 56 -11.10 5.86 13.38
C LEU A 56 -11.19 4.56 12.57
N VAL A 57 -11.36 4.72 11.26
CA VAL A 57 -11.13 3.70 10.24
C VAL A 57 -9.79 4.02 9.56
N ALA A 58 -8.83 3.10 9.61
CA ALA A 58 -7.56 3.25 8.91
C ALA A 58 -7.64 2.54 7.56
N ILE A 59 -7.36 3.26 6.48
CA ILE A 59 -7.26 2.69 5.14
C ILE A 59 -5.80 2.77 4.72
N SER A 60 -5.22 1.66 4.29
CA SER A 60 -3.81 1.62 3.90
C SER A 60 -3.55 0.67 2.75
N SER A 61 -2.49 0.93 2.01
CA SER A 61 -1.95 -0.01 1.02
C SER A 61 -0.44 0.03 1.05
N MET A 62 0.16 -1.15 0.98
CA MET A 62 1.59 -1.32 0.87
C MET A 62 1.93 -1.77 -0.56
N THR A 63 3.08 -1.32 -1.05
CA THR A 63 3.57 -1.67 -2.38
C THR A 63 5.05 -1.99 -2.29
N ARG A 64 5.40 -3.19 -2.75
CA ARG A 64 6.79 -3.63 -2.85
C ARG A 64 7.31 -3.33 -4.24
N VAL A 65 8.51 -2.77 -4.33
CA VAL A 65 9.16 -2.47 -5.62
C VAL A 65 9.75 -3.73 -6.22
N ASP A 66 9.64 -3.87 -7.53
CA ASP A 66 10.15 -5.01 -8.28
C ASP A 66 11.68 -5.12 -8.19
N MET A 67 12.19 -6.35 -8.18
CA MET A 67 13.62 -6.64 -8.07
C MET A 67 14.45 -6.05 -9.22
N GLY A 68 13.93 -6.08 -10.45
CA GLY A 68 14.56 -5.48 -11.62
C GLY A 68 14.62 -3.95 -11.49
N GLN A 69 13.50 -3.33 -11.11
CA GLN A 69 13.46 -1.88 -10.85
C GLN A 69 14.43 -1.47 -9.75
N GLN A 70 14.51 -2.23 -8.65
CA GLN A 70 15.49 -1.97 -7.58
C GLN A 70 16.95 -2.08 -8.08
N LYS A 71 17.25 -2.96 -9.04
CA LYS A 71 18.59 -3.05 -9.64
C LYS A 71 18.90 -1.83 -10.51
N GLU A 72 17.95 -1.40 -11.33
CA GLU A 72 18.11 -0.18 -12.13
C GLU A 72 18.28 1.07 -11.26
N MET A 73 17.54 1.18 -10.15
CA MET A 73 17.74 2.23 -9.15
C MET A 73 19.17 2.21 -8.58
N LYS A 74 19.73 1.03 -8.29
CA LYS A 74 21.13 0.92 -7.83
C LYS A 74 22.12 1.37 -8.90
N THR A 75 21.81 1.18 -10.18
CA THR A 75 22.63 1.69 -11.30
C THR A 75 22.54 3.21 -11.34
N HIS A 76 21.33 3.78 -11.34
CA HIS A 76 21.09 5.23 -11.31
C HIS A 76 21.85 5.90 -10.15
N MET A 77 21.76 5.34 -8.94
CA MET A 77 22.50 5.82 -7.76
C MET A 77 24.02 5.90 -7.95
N LYS A 78 24.61 5.01 -8.73
CA LYS A 78 26.05 4.94 -8.97
C LYS A 78 26.49 5.87 -10.10
N GLU A 79 25.67 6.00 -11.12
CA GLU A 79 25.97 6.75 -12.33
C GLU A 79 25.63 8.24 -12.19
N ASP A 80 24.55 8.56 -11.47
CA ASP A 80 24.07 9.90 -11.22
C ASP A 80 23.44 10.04 -9.82
N ALA A 81 24.28 10.37 -8.83
CA ALA A 81 23.85 10.53 -7.45
C ALA A 81 22.95 11.77 -7.24
N GLU A 82 23.12 12.82 -8.05
CA GLU A 82 22.33 14.04 -7.96
C GLU A 82 20.93 13.81 -8.52
N GLY A 83 20.84 13.23 -9.73
CA GLY A 83 19.57 12.82 -10.34
C GLY A 83 18.82 11.81 -9.48
N TRP A 84 19.51 10.86 -8.84
CA TRP A 84 18.88 9.97 -7.87
C TRP A 84 18.28 10.72 -6.67
N SER A 85 19.02 11.68 -6.11
CA SER A 85 18.55 12.46 -4.97
C SER A 85 17.34 13.33 -5.34
N GLU A 86 17.37 13.94 -6.53
CA GLU A 86 16.25 14.70 -7.08
C GLU A 86 15.03 13.81 -7.29
N TRP A 87 15.20 12.65 -7.93
CA TRP A 87 14.13 11.69 -8.18
C TRP A 87 13.41 11.23 -6.89
N ILE A 88 14.18 10.91 -5.84
CA ILE A 88 13.61 10.57 -4.52
C ILE A 88 12.93 11.77 -3.87
N HIS A 89 13.49 12.97 -4.01
CA HIS A 89 12.90 14.18 -3.48
C HIS A 89 11.55 14.48 -4.14
N ASP A 90 11.46 14.36 -5.46
CA ASP A 90 10.23 14.58 -6.22
C ASP A 90 9.15 13.57 -5.86
N GLY A 91 9.52 12.29 -5.71
CA GLY A 91 8.59 11.27 -5.22
C GLY A 91 8.01 11.61 -3.84
N ARG A 92 8.83 12.15 -2.92
CA ARG A 92 8.35 12.62 -1.61
C ARG A 92 7.42 13.82 -1.74
N LEU A 93 7.78 14.81 -2.56
CA LEU A 93 6.94 15.99 -2.79
C LEU A 93 5.59 15.59 -3.41
N GLN A 94 5.57 14.62 -4.33
CA GLN A 94 4.34 14.07 -4.90
C GLN A 94 3.44 13.46 -3.83
N LEU A 95 3.99 12.62 -2.94
CA LEU A 95 3.22 12.02 -1.84
C LEU A 95 2.71 13.08 -0.86
N ILE A 96 3.52 14.09 -0.51
CA ILE A 96 3.09 15.22 0.33
C ILE A 96 1.92 15.96 -0.32
N ARG A 97 2.00 16.29 -1.62
CA ARG A 97 0.94 16.99 -2.36
C ARG A 97 -0.34 16.17 -2.48
N SER A 98 -0.24 14.84 -2.43
CA SER A 98 -1.40 13.95 -2.51
C SER A 98 -2.25 13.93 -1.23
N SER A 99 -1.80 14.59 -0.15
CA SER A 99 -2.52 14.70 1.12
C SER A 99 -2.88 13.35 1.72
N VAL A 100 -1.94 12.39 1.64
CA VAL A 100 -2.02 11.08 2.31
C VAL A 100 -0.85 10.95 3.27
N ASP A 101 -1.01 10.11 4.29
CA ASP A 101 0.15 9.66 5.07
C ASP A 101 0.93 8.64 4.26
N TRP A 102 2.25 8.65 4.37
CA TRP A 102 3.10 7.77 3.59
C TRP A 102 4.34 7.33 4.36
N GLY A 103 4.88 6.19 3.95
CA GLY A 103 6.19 5.69 4.35
C GLY A 103 6.97 5.21 3.14
N ILE A 104 8.26 5.52 3.12
CA ILE A 104 9.20 5.10 2.08
C ILE A 104 10.26 4.23 2.74
N HIS A 105 10.42 3.01 2.23
CA HIS A 105 11.43 2.06 2.69
C HIS A 105 12.59 2.05 1.70
N MET A 106 13.72 2.60 2.12
CA MET A 106 14.95 2.60 1.33
C MET A 106 15.82 1.41 1.75
N GLY A 107 16.51 0.83 0.79
CA GLY A 107 17.51 -0.19 1.04
C GLY A 107 18.73 0.34 1.77
N HIS A 108 19.56 -0.57 2.24
CA HIS A 108 20.75 -0.30 3.01
C HIS A 108 21.84 -1.32 2.61
N GLU A 109 23.01 -0.85 2.21
CA GLU A 109 24.18 -1.72 2.04
C GLU A 109 25.15 -1.47 3.20
N GLY A 110 25.16 -2.38 4.17
CA GLY A 110 25.93 -2.23 5.41
C GLY A 110 25.50 -0.99 6.22
N ASN A 111 26.45 -0.07 6.43
CA ASN A 111 26.19 1.21 7.12
C ASN A 111 25.86 2.36 6.15
N GLN A 112 25.88 2.14 4.83
CA GLN A 112 25.62 3.20 3.86
C GLN A 112 24.12 3.38 3.65
N LYS A 113 23.67 4.63 3.85
CA LYS A 113 22.33 5.10 3.56
C LYS A 113 22.40 6.31 2.63
N PRO A 114 21.42 6.50 1.73
CA PRO A 114 20.31 5.60 1.37
C PRO A 114 20.68 4.62 0.25
N GLY A 115 20.02 3.46 0.20
CA GLY A 115 19.99 2.49 -0.92
C GLY A 115 18.80 2.71 -1.87
N PRO A 116 18.45 1.76 -2.76
CA PRO A 116 17.33 1.90 -3.69
C PRO A 116 15.98 1.92 -2.96
N LEU A 117 14.92 2.42 -3.61
CA LEU A 117 13.56 2.33 -3.08
C LEU A 117 13.10 0.86 -3.09
N GLN A 118 12.76 0.32 -1.92
CA GLN A 118 12.41 -1.09 -1.75
C GLN A 118 10.91 -1.33 -1.64
N ALA A 119 10.22 -0.44 -0.91
CA ALA A 119 8.79 -0.48 -0.74
C ALA A 119 8.28 0.91 -0.35
N PHE A 120 6.98 1.11 -0.47
CA PHE A 120 6.31 2.27 0.09
C PHE A 120 4.91 1.90 0.56
N ASN A 121 4.39 2.66 1.51
CA ASN A 121 3.02 2.55 1.98
C ASN A 121 2.33 3.91 1.90
N VAL A 122 1.03 3.87 1.66
CA VAL A 122 0.14 5.02 1.74
C VAL A 122 -1.00 4.68 2.70
N SER A 123 -1.42 5.65 3.51
CA SER A 123 -2.51 5.48 4.46
C SER A 123 -3.29 6.76 4.70
N LEU A 124 -4.54 6.59 5.13
CA LEU A 124 -5.40 7.67 5.60
C LEU A 124 -6.21 7.20 6.81
N PRO A 125 -6.24 7.97 7.90
CA PRO A 125 -7.23 7.81 8.95
C PRO A 125 -8.55 8.52 8.58
N LEU A 126 -9.67 7.90 8.91
CA LEU A 126 -11.01 8.49 8.85
C LEU A 126 -11.67 8.41 10.22
N TRP A 127 -11.79 9.55 10.89
CA TRP A 127 -12.44 9.63 12.19
C TRP A 127 -13.95 9.41 12.09
N PHE A 128 -14.54 8.82 13.12
CA PHE A 128 -15.95 8.42 13.13
C PHE A 128 -16.92 9.61 12.96
N ASP A 129 -16.53 10.81 13.38
CA ASP A 129 -17.32 12.04 13.25
C ASP A 129 -17.32 12.64 11.84
N GLY A 130 -16.33 12.31 11.01
CA GLY A 130 -16.29 12.63 9.58
C GLY A 130 -16.69 11.46 8.67
N LEU A 131 -16.95 10.28 9.24
CA LEU A 131 -17.15 9.06 8.47
C LEU A 131 -18.50 9.05 7.74
N THR A 132 -18.43 9.06 6.42
CA THR A 132 -19.57 8.81 5.53
C THR A 132 -19.14 7.85 4.42
N LYS A 133 -20.11 7.21 3.74
CA LYS A 133 -19.81 6.38 2.55
C LYS A 133 -19.02 7.20 1.51
N ASN A 134 -19.43 8.45 1.29
CA ASN A 134 -18.75 9.36 0.36
C ASN A 134 -17.30 9.58 0.74
N GLU A 135 -17.03 9.97 1.99
CA GLU A 135 -15.67 10.25 2.46
C GLU A 135 -14.79 8.99 2.42
N MET A 136 -15.36 7.83 2.74
CA MET A 136 -14.66 6.55 2.63
C MET A 136 -14.23 6.26 1.18
N MET A 137 -15.15 6.40 0.23
CA MET A 137 -14.87 6.12 -1.19
C MET A 137 -13.89 7.14 -1.79
N HIS A 138 -14.00 8.41 -1.44
CA HIS A 138 -13.03 9.44 -1.85
C HIS A 138 -11.65 9.22 -1.24
N SER A 139 -11.56 8.67 -0.03
CA SER A 139 -10.28 8.31 0.60
C SER A 139 -9.61 7.14 -0.08
N LEU A 140 -10.38 6.11 -0.46
CA LEU A 140 -9.87 5.02 -1.30
C LEU A 140 -9.34 5.54 -2.64
N ARG A 141 -10.08 6.43 -3.30
CA ARG A 141 -9.64 7.06 -4.55
C ARG A 141 -8.35 7.87 -4.36
N ARG A 142 -8.24 8.68 -3.31
CA ARG A 142 -7.04 9.48 -3.02
C ARG A 142 -5.82 8.59 -2.79
N LEU A 143 -5.95 7.57 -1.95
CA LEU A 143 -4.87 6.60 -1.71
C LEU A 143 -4.46 5.86 -2.97
N TRP A 144 -5.44 5.44 -3.77
CA TRP A 144 -5.19 4.81 -5.06
C TRP A 144 -4.39 5.71 -5.99
N LEU A 145 -4.79 6.97 -6.17
CA LEU A 145 -4.09 7.89 -7.06
C LEU A 145 -2.69 8.25 -6.56
N ALA A 146 -2.50 8.43 -5.25
CA ALA A 146 -1.18 8.65 -4.65
C ALA A 146 -0.25 7.48 -4.93
N LYS A 147 -0.73 6.25 -4.67
CA LYS A 147 -0.01 5.01 -4.97
C LYS A 147 0.28 4.86 -6.45
N LEU A 148 -0.72 5.05 -7.31
CA LEU A 148 -0.61 4.91 -8.75
C LEU A 148 0.43 5.89 -9.33
N GLY A 149 0.44 7.13 -8.82
CA GLY A 149 1.40 8.14 -9.23
C GLY A 149 2.85 7.70 -9.04
N LEU A 150 3.18 7.15 -7.87
CA LEU A 150 4.54 6.66 -7.61
C LEU A 150 4.87 5.38 -8.40
N ILE A 151 3.89 4.49 -8.63
CA ILE A 151 4.07 3.32 -9.51
C ILE A 151 4.40 3.76 -10.93
N HIS A 152 3.70 4.76 -11.46
CA HIS A 152 3.97 5.30 -12.79
C HIS A 152 5.36 5.91 -12.87
N GLU A 153 5.76 6.68 -11.87
CA GLU A 153 7.08 7.30 -11.80
C GLU A 153 8.20 6.25 -11.81
N ILE A 154 8.05 5.18 -11.01
CA ILE A 154 8.98 4.05 -11.01
C ILE A 154 9.03 3.36 -12.38
N LYS A 155 7.88 3.09 -13.00
CA LYS A 155 7.83 2.39 -14.30
C LYS A 155 8.41 3.23 -15.43
N TYR A 156 8.18 4.54 -15.42
CA TYR A 156 8.73 5.45 -16.42
C TYR A 156 10.25 5.50 -16.32
N SER A 157 10.78 5.63 -15.10
CA SER A 157 12.20 5.80 -14.86
C SER A 157 13.01 4.50 -14.92
N TYR A 158 12.42 3.36 -14.53
CA TYR A 158 13.14 2.08 -14.36
C TYR A 158 12.52 0.90 -15.11
N GLY A 159 11.58 1.19 -16.01
CA GLY A 159 10.92 0.20 -16.84
C GLY A 159 9.91 -0.69 -16.09
N PRO A 160 9.36 -1.71 -16.78
CA PRO A 160 8.29 -2.54 -16.22
C PRO A 160 8.75 -3.39 -15.04
N GLY A 161 10.04 -3.73 -14.95
CA GLY A 161 10.60 -4.68 -13.99
C GLY A 161 10.63 -6.11 -14.52
N VAL A 162 10.82 -7.10 -13.62
CA VAL A 162 10.94 -8.53 -13.95
C VAL A 162 9.85 -9.43 -13.35
N GLY A 163 8.83 -8.86 -12.73
CA GLY A 163 7.71 -9.59 -12.13
C GLY A 163 8.06 -10.27 -10.81
N LYS A 164 9.14 -9.86 -10.14
CA LYS A 164 9.63 -10.51 -8.91
C LYS A 164 9.78 -9.51 -7.78
N PRO A 165 9.44 -9.90 -6.54
CA PRO A 165 9.48 -8.96 -5.42
C PRO A 165 10.94 -8.66 -5.06
N GLY A 166 11.34 -7.39 -5.09
CA GLY A 166 12.69 -6.99 -4.66
C GLY A 166 12.84 -7.02 -3.13
N PRO A 167 14.03 -7.17 -2.55
CA PRO A 167 14.21 -7.24 -1.09
C PRO A 167 13.69 -5.97 -0.37
N VAL A 168 13.31 -6.12 0.91
CA VAL A 168 12.94 -5.01 1.82
C VAL A 168 13.65 -5.22 3.15
N ASP A 169 14.64 -4.40 3.46
CA ASP A 169 15.58 -4.63 4.56
C ASP A 169 14.92 -4.43 5.93
N ASP A 170 13.99 -3.47 6.03
CA ASP A 170 13.27 -3.17 7.26
C ASP A 170 12.48 -4.38 7.78
N TRP A 171 11.93 -5.19 6.86
CA TRP A 171 11.20 -6.41 7.21
C TRP A 171 12.11 -7.52 7.72
N ALA A 172 13.28 -7.69 7.09
CA ALA A 172 14.27 -8.68 7.53
C ALA A 172 14.73 -8.39 8.97
N LYS A 173 14.97 -7.11 9.30
CA LYS A 173 15.35 -6.68 10.66
C LYS A 173 14.23 -6.90 11.67
N LYS A 174 12.98 -6.58 11.32
CA LYS A 174 11.81 -6.81 12.19
C LYS A 174 11.65 -8.30 12.52
N LYS A 175 11.83 -9.18 11.53
CA LYS A 175 11.78 -10.64 11.72
C LYS A 175 12.89 -11.13 12.66
N GLN A 176 14.13 -10.70 12.45
CA GLN A 176 15.26 -11.07 13.31
C GLN A 176 15.08 -10.58 14.75
N ALA A 177 14.55 -9.36 14.93
CA ALA A 177 14.27 -8.81 16.26
C ALA A 177 13.21 -9.64 17.02
N MET A 178 12.14 -10.07 16.34
CA MET A 178 11.12 -10.94 16.92
C MET A 178 11.66 -12.32 17.31
N GLU A 179 12.49 -12.92 16.46
CA GLU A 179 13.15 -14.21 16.74
C GLU A 179 14.10 -14.13 17.94
N SER A 180 14.83 -13.01 18.09
CA SER A 180 15.77 -12.79 19.21
C SER A 180 15.08 -12.56 20.57
N GLN A 181 13.82 -12.10 20.58
CA GLN A 181 13.07 -11.81 21.81
C GLN A 181 12.25 -13.01 22.32
N GLY A 182 12.41 -14.21 21.76
CA GLY A 182 11.70 -15.41 22.22
C GLY A 182 10.16 -15.32 22.09
N SER A 183 9.67 -14.35 21.33
CA SER A 183 8.25 -14.22 21.02
C SER A 183 7.92 -15.32 20.01
N LYS A 184 6.95 -16.19 20.31
CA LYS A 184 6.40 -17.11 19.30
C LYS A 184 6.05 -16.31 18.05
N PRO A 185 6.24 -16.84 16.83
CA PRO A 185 5.73 -16.18 15.65
C PRO A 185 4.23 -16.00 15.88
N ILE A 186 3.79 -14.76 16.09
CA ILE A 186 2.44 -14.43 15.67
C ILE A 186 2.52 -14.67 14.17
N ASP A 187 1.73 -15.61 13.67
CA ASP A 187 1.61 -15.88 12.24
C ASP A 187 1.26 -14.56 11.55
N ASN A 188 2.30 -13.81 11.15
CA ASN A 188 2.19 -12.60 10.36
C ASN A 188 1.91 -12.97 8.90
N GLU A 189 1.09 -14.01 8.67
CA GLU A 189 0.37 -14.18 7.41
C GLU A 189 -0.40 -12.88 7.09
N ILE A 190 -0.76 -12.10 8.12
CA ILE A 190 -1.37 -10.76 8.08
C ILE A 190 -0.63 -9.74 7.21
N GLU A 191 0.70 -9.73 7.21
CA GLU A 191 1.47 -8.81 6.34
C GLU A 191 1.74 -9.45 4.97
N THR A 192 1.97 -10.76 4.90
CA THR A 192 2.36 -11.45 3.64
C THR A 192 1.27 -11.47 2.57
N GLU A 193 0.00 -11.60 2.95
CA GLU A 193 -1.12 -11.62 1.99
C GLU A 193 -1.46 -10.25 1.40
N GLN A 194 -0.89 -9.17 1.96
CA GLN A 194 -1.05 -7.80 1.47
C GLN A 194 -0.01 -7.44 0.38
N ILE A 195 0.99 -8.31 0.16
CA ILE A 195 2.20 -8.01 -0.62
C ILE A 195 2.14 -8.77 -1.96
N GLU A 196 1.08 -8.56 -2.74
CA GLU A 196 1.16 -8.88 -4.17
C GLU A 196 1.99 -7.80 -4.86
N ILE A 197 3.01 -8.23 -5.61
CA ILE A 197 3.71 -7.34 -6.53
C ILE A 197 2.69 -6.99 -7.61
N GLN A 198 2.24 -5.75 -7.62
CA GLN A 198 1.22 -5.31 -8.57
C GLN A 198 1.87 -5.04 -9.92
N PHE A 199 2.02 -6.13 -10.66
CA PHE A 199 2.43 -6.16 -12.05
C PHE A 199 1.20 -6.12 -12.93
N ASP A 200 0.99 -4.99 -13.59
CA ASP A 200 0.14 -4.96 -14.76
C ASP A 200 0.73 -4.04 -15.83
N GLU A 201 0.78 -4.58 -17.04
CA GLU A 201 1.29 -3.94 -18.25
C GLU A 201 0.20 -3.09 -18.93
N LYS A 202 -1.08 -3.29 -18.54
CA LYS A 202 -2.26 -2.60 -19.09
C LYS A 202 -2.75 -1.49 -18.16
N MET A 203 -1.87 -0.55 -17.85
CA MET A 203 -2.13 0.63 -17.01
C MET A 203 -3.03 1.67 -17.70
N SER A 204 -4.24 1.27 -18.13
CA SER A 204 -5.28 2.19 -18.60
C SER A 204 -6.45 2.14 -17.64
N PHE A 205 -6.53 3.14 -16.74
CA PHE A 205 -7.70 3.36 -15.92
C PHE A 205 -8.93 3.55 -16.85
N GLY A 206 -9.86 2.60 -16.80
CA GLY A 206 -11.09 2.63 -17.60
C GLY A 206 -11.17 1.61 -18.74
N SER A 207 -10.06 0.97 -19.17
CA SER A 207 -10.13 -0.03 -20.25
C SER A 207 -10.74 -1.36 -19.85
N SER A 208 -10.82 -1.63 -18.54
CA SER A 208 -11.51 -2.79 -17.95
C SER A 208 -12.87 -2.43 -17.35
N PHE A 209 -13.37 -1.20 -17.59
CA PHE A 209 -14.65 -0.74 -17.07
C PHE A 209 -15.73 -1.14 -18.08
N ASP A 210 -16.40 -2.26 -17.83
CA ASP A 210 -17.55 -2.69 -18.63
C ASP A 210 -18.85 -2.16 -17.97
N PRO A 211 -19.52 -1.16 -18.56
CA PRO A 211 -20.78 -0.64 -18.02
C PRO A 211 -21.88 -1.69 -17.88
N SER A 212 -21.79 -2.83 -18.56
CA SER A 212 -22.76 -3.91 -18.47
C SER A 212 -22.64 -4.78 -17.21
N GLU A 213 -21.50 -4.73 -16.49
CA GLU A 213 -21.35 -5.42 -15.19
C GLU A 213 -22.09 -4.72 -14.02
N TRP A 214 -22.59 -3.51 -14.28
CA TRP A 214 -23.21 -2.61 -13.30
C TRP A 214 -24.74 -2.48 -13.44
N ALA A 215 -25.32 -3.11 -14.47
CA ALA A 215 -26.77 -3.17 -14.69
C ALA A 215 -27.44 -4.29 -13.88
#